data_AF-A0AAU8EQG5-F1
#
_entry.id   AF-A0AAU8EQG5-F1
#
_cell.length_a   1.000
_cell.length_b   1.000
_cell.length_c   1.000
_cell.angle_alpha   90.00
_cell.angle_beta   90.00
_cell.angle_gamma   90.00
#
_symmetry.space_group_name_H-M   'P 1'
#
loop_
_entity.id
_entity.type
_entity.pdbx_description
1 polymer ?
#
loop_
_entity_poly.entity_id
_entity_poly.type
_entity_poly.pdbx_seq_one_letter_code
_entity_poly.pdbx_strand_id
1 'polypeptide(L)'
;MEAKNSGPVMSGIIPPPGWFVDPGALRKAYRSGDPFRTLAAAFGGSVNDISYTITDQSDSGDHLERSRSIRRRSLATTGVLAGHEDMVERLFEADISREDIPKVLSALGIDVDVDIAVELLHIPGVPGGQLEEPLPPRRVGDKLSLLYITGKYHGIEPDYELALGKISVTAVTKLRELLHPNIPYRRLAEILAVIETTALAIRARTITTLAYADYDETVQTLSRHRVTTTNDPADPWPVPASTLRRRFAYGFWEEALRTVGLHLATGEDRFSELDYFEALDRFTEECIEFGYAMDIEIYDRWVIAETAIRHECPSAVELIRRYGSWAAALESVLPPECQEETRPDDGEPEYVDYDSGWGTLEELEEWEENLDNDWRAAGKLIGQLIEAMPADSFLHIRYAAPEGRQPAPYARATTGTDGVYCEIVSDAGLTPHQWRLSTHRLSDDGWSAPNENNANWHKAGVPRTEAAAQILNEIRFGRVPVEASELTWSVGQVPDGSGPTSGVTLDAALRGVVQSVRNAS
;
A
#
# COMPACT_ATOMS: atom_id res chain seq x y z
N MET A 1 -33.48 -23.00 -34.33
CA MET A 1 -32.49 -23.70 -33.51
C MET A 1 -32.11 -22.74 -32.39
N GLU A 2 -32.82 -22.82 -31.27
CA GLU A 2 -32.50 -22.06 -30.05
C GLU A 2 -31.38 -22.81 -29.33
N ALA A 3 -30.20 -22.21 -29.25
CA ALA A 3 -29.12 -22.71 -28.41
C ALA A 3 -29.44 -22.38 -26.95
N LYS A 4 -29.80 -23.41 -26.17
CA LYS A 4 -29.91 -23.32 -24.71
C LYS A 4 -28.52 -23.13 -24.11
N ASN A 5 -28.26 -21.89 -23.69
CA ASN A 5 -27.07 -21.55 -22.92
C ASN A 5 -27.20 -22.19 -21.53
N SER A 6 -26.51 -23.31 -21.32
CA SER A 6 -26.53 -24.08 -20.08
C SER A 6 -25.28 -23.70 -19.29
N GLY A 7 -25.37 -22.62 -18.51
CA GLY A 7 -24.33 -22.28 -17.54
C GLY A 7 -24.20 -23.38 -16.47
N PRO A 8 -23.02 -23.52 -15.85
CA PRO A 8 -22.79 -24.54 -14.83
C PRO A 8 -23.71 -24.29 -13.62
N VAL A 9 -24.55 -25.28 -13.32
CA VAL A 9 -25.36 -25.29 -12.10
C VAL A 9 -24.39 -25.54 -10.94
N MET A 10 -24.04 -24.48 -10.21
CA MET A 10 -23.38 -24.58 -8.91
C MET A 10 -24.21 -25.53 -8.03
N SER A 11 -23.64 -26.68 -7.71
CA SER A 11 -24.24 -27.66 -6.81
C SER A 11 -24.43 -27.01 -5.44
N GLY A 12 -25.69 -26.73 -5.08
CA GLY A 12 -26.05 -26.09 -3.82
C GLY A 12 -25.48 -26.85 -2.63
N ILE A 13 -24.61 -26.18 -1.88
CA ILE A 13 -24.09 -26.64 -0.60
C ILE A 13 -25.29 -26.73 0.35
N ILE A 14 -25.69 -27.96 0.72
CA ILE A 14 -26.76 -28.18 1.70
C ILE A 14 -26.16 -27.97 3.09
N PRO A 15 -26.60 -26.95 3.85
CA PRO A 15 -26.04 -26.70 5.18
C PRO A 15 -26.35 -27.86 6.14
N PRO A 16 -25.45 -28.15 7.10
CA PRO A 16 -25.64 -29.24 8.04
C PRO A 16 -26.93 -29.07 8.86
N PRO A 17 -27.67 -30.18 9.13
CA PRO A 17 -28.94 -30.12 9.84
C PRO A 17 -28.74 -29.69 11.29
N GLY A 18 -29.21 -28.48 11.64
CA GLY A 18 -29.13 -27.90 12.99
C GLY A 18 -28.79 -26.41 13.03
N TRP A 19 -28.30 -25.84 11.92
CA TRP A 19 -28.03 -24.41 11.80
C TRP A 19 -29.30 -23.64 11.39
N PHE A 20 -30.05 -23.15 12.36
CA PHE A 20 -31.02 -22.08 12.12
C PHE A 20 -30.36 -20.73 12.40
N VAL A 21 -29.45 -20.33 11.52
CA VAL A 21 -28.99 -18.95 11.47
C VAL A 21 -30.17 -18.13 10.92
N ASP A 22 -30.67 -17.17 11.69
CA ASP A 22 -31.62 -16.19 11.17
C ASP A 22 -30.91 -15.34 10.10
N PRO A 23 -31.22 -15.53 8.80
CA PRO A 23 -30.52 -14.84 7.71
C PRO A 23 -30.63 -13.32 7.83
N GLY A 24 -31.76 -12.83 8.36
CA GLY A 24 -32.00 -11.41 8.56
C GLY A 24 -31.11 -10.81 9.65
N ALA A 25 -30.88 -11.55 10.73
CA ALA A 25 -29.99 -11.13 11.81
C ALA A 25 -28.53 -11.11 11.37
N LEU A 26 -28.07 -12.15 10.66
CA LEU A 26 -26.71 -12.21 10.12
C LEU A 26 -26.45 -11.06 9.13
N ARG A 27 -27.36 -10.84 8.19
CA ARG A 27 -27.26 -9.75 7.20
C ARG A 27 -27.23 -8.37 7.87
N LYS A 28 -28.02 -8.18 8.94
CA LYS A 28 -28.01 -6.92 9.71
C LYS A 28 -26.68 -6.70 10.44
N ALA A 29 -26.14 -7.74 11.06
CA ALA A 29 -24.85 -7.68 11.76
C ALA A 29 -23.70 -7.39 10.76
N TYR A 30 -23.71 -8.06 9.60
CA TYR A 30 -22.78 -7.80 8.50
C TYR A 30 -22.81 -6.34 8.02
N ARG A 31 -24.00 -5.80 7.74
CA ARG A 31 -24.21 -4.37 7.37
C ARG A 31 -23.74 -3.40 8.46
N SER A 32 -23.79 -3.83 9.73
CA SER A 32 -23.35 -3.03 10.88
C SER A 32 -21.82 -2.99 11.02
N GLY A 33 -21.09 -3.68 10.13
CA GLY A 33 -19.63 -3.67 10.12
C GLY A 33 -19.00 -4.62 11.14
N ASP A 34 -19.74 -5.59 11.67
CA ASP A 34 -19.20 -6.55 12.64
C ASP A 34 -18.12 -7.42 11.96
N PRO A 35 -16.95 -7.65 12.60
CA PRO A 35 -15.90 -8.52 12.05
C PRO A 35 -16.41 -9.95 11.80
N PHE A 36 -15.91 -10.64 10.78
CA PHE A 36 -16.37 -12.01 10.49
C PHE A 36 -16.14 -12.98 11.64
N ARG A 37 -15.06 -12.81 12.41
CA ARG A 37 -14.80 -13.60 13.62
C ARG A 37 -15.93 -13.44 14.64
N THR A 38 -16.39 -12.21 14.89
CA THR A 38 -17.52 -11.91 15.78
C THR A 38 -18.82 -12.51 15.23
N LEU A 39 -19.05 -12.43 13.92
CA LEU A 39 -20.21 -13.06 13.28
C LEU A 39 -20.21 -14.59 13.41
N ALA A 40 -19.07 -15.23 13.15
CA ALA A 40 -18.89 -16.67 13.28
C ALA A 40 -19.14 -17.16 14.72
N ALA A 41 -18.65 -16.41 15.70
CA ALA A 41 -18.90 -16.69 17.11
C ALA A 41 -20.38 -16.50 17.50
N ALA A 42 -21.04 -15.44 17.01
CA ALA A 42 -22.42 -15.11 17.37
C ALA A 42 -23.46 -16.04 16.73
N PHE A 43 -23.23 -16.47 15.49
CA PHE A 43 -24.18 -17.28 14.71
C PHE A 43 -23.83 -18.78 14.68
N GLY A 44 -22.68 -19.16 15.24
CA GLY A 44 -22.25 -20.55 15.37
C GLY A 44 -21.86 -21.15 14.03
N GLY A 45 -20.65 -20.87 13.56
CA GLY A 45 -20.07 -21.44 12.34
C GLY A 45 -18.60 -21.08 12.14
N SER A 46 -18.01 -21.51 11.03
CA SER A 46 -16.70 -20.99 10.62
C SER A 46 -16.84 -19.68 9.86
N VAL A 47 -15.76 -18.88 9.81
CA VAL A 47 -15.71 -17.65 9.00
C VAL A 47 -16.03 -17.93 7.53
N ASN A 48 -15.58 -19.07 7.00
CA ASN A 48 -15.88 -19.50 5.63
C ASN A 48 -17.39 -19.73 5.45
N ASP A 49 -18.04 -20.43 6.38
CA ASP A 49 -19.47 -20.71 6.24
C ASP A 49 -20.30 -19.41 6.29
N ILE A 50 -19.90 -18.47 7.15
CA ILE A 50 -20.52 -17.14 7.24
C ILE A 50 -20.30 -16.35 5.95
N SER A 51 -19.09 -16.32 5.41
CA SER A 51 -18.78 -15.57 4.19
C SER A 51 -19.53 -16.12 2.98
N TYR A 52 -19.62 -17.44 2.80
CA TYR A 52 -20.42 -18.06 1.74
C TYR A 52 -21.92 -17.83 1.94
N THR A 53 -22.42 -17.89 3.17
CA THR A 53 -23.84 -17.60 3.47
C THR A 53 -24.20 -16.16 3.11
N ILE A 54 -23.35 -15.20 3.46
CA ILE A 54 -23.53 -13.79 3.09
C ILE A 54 -23.40 -13.63 1.58
N THR A 55 -22.43 -14.29 0.95
CA THR A 55 -22.23 -14.28 -0.51
C THR A 55 -23.48 -14.70 -1.28
N ASP A 56 -24.28 -15.64 -0.78
CA ASP A 56 -25.52 -16.08 -1.42
C ASP A 56 -26.70 -15.10 -1.16
N GLN A 57 -26.71 -14.45 0.01
CA GLN A 57 -27.89 -13.73 0.50
C GLN A 57 -27.81 -12.20 0.40
N SER A 58 -26.61 -11.63 0.26
CA SER A 58 -26.43 -10.20 0.25
C SER A 58 -26.74 -9.57 -1.10
N ASP A 59 -26.94 -8.26 -1.15
CA ASP A 59 -26.89 -7.49 -2.40
C ASP A 59 -25.75 -6.47 -2.33
N SER A 60 -25.48 -5.80 -3.45
CA SER A 60 -24.45 -4.76 -3.55
C SER A 60 -24.68 -3.63 -2.53
N GLY A 61 -25.93 -3.36 -2.13
CA GLY A 61 -26.26 -2.39 -1.10
C GLY A 61 -25.74 -2.77 0.28
N ASP A 62 -25.69 -4.07 0.61
CA ASP A 62 -25.18 -4.56 1.89
C ASP A 62 -23.70 -4.32 2.06
N HIS A 63 -22.92 -4.54 1.00
CA HIS A 63 -21.47 -4.37 1.01
C HIS A 63 -21.10 -2.90 1.19
N LEU A 64 -21.82 -2.01 0.50
CA LEU A 64 -21.69 -0.57 0.67
C LEU A 64 -22.04 -0.15 2.11
N GLU A 65 -23.14 -0.66 2.67
CA GLU A 65 -23.52 -0.32 4.05
C GLU A 65 -22.52 -0.88 5.08
N ARG A 66 -22.02 -2.11 4.88
CA ARG A 66 -20.93 -2.66 5.69
C ARG A 66 -19.71 -1.76 5.65
N SER A 67 -19.25 -1.38 4.45
CA SER A 67 -18.05 -0.57 4.28
C SER A 67 -18.20 0.80 4.97
N ARG A 68 -19.36 1.45 4.85
CA ARG A 68 -19.68 2.68 5.59
C ARG A 68 -19.66 2.48 7.10
N SER A 69 -20.18 1.35 7.58
CA SER A 69 -20.20 1.02 9.01
C SER A 69 -18.79 0.75 9.55
N ILE A 70 -17.99 -0.09 8.88
CA ILE A 70 -16.57 -0.32 9.22
C ILE A 70 -15.84 1.00 9.25
N ARG A 71 -15.95 1.82 8.20
CA ARG A 71 -15.34 3.15 8.13
C ARG A 71 -15.64 4.01 9.35
N ARG A 72 -16.92 4.12 9.70
CA ARG A 72 -17.35 4.94 10.85
C ARG A 72 -16.78 4.40 12.16
N ARG A 73 -16.87 3.08 12.37
CA ARG A 73 -16.43 2.42 13.60
C ARG A 73 -14.91 2.42 13.73
N SER A 74 -14.18 2.06 12.68
CA SER A 74 -12.71 2.09 12.63
C SER A 74 -12.18 3.49 12.92
N LEU A 75 -12.64 4.53 12.21
CA LEU A 75 -12.16 5.90 12.44
C LEU A 75 -12.44 6.41 13.86
N ALA A 76 -13.63 6.12 14.41
CA ALA A 76 -13.96 6.46 15.79
C ALA A 76 -13.04 5.73 16.78
N THR A 77 -12.85 4.43 16.57
CA THR A 77 -12.05 3.57 17.44
C THR A 77 -10.57 3.94 17.40
N THR A 78 -10.00 4.18 16.21
CA THR A 78 -8.63 4.66 16.05
C THR A 78 -8.41 5.98 16.77
N GLY A 79 -9.37 6.91 16.70
CA GLY A 79 -9.30 8.17 17.45
C GLY A 79 -9.28 7.96 18.97
N VAL A 80 -10.07 7.01 19.49
CA VAL A 80 -10.07 6.65 20.91
C VAL A 80 -8.77 5.99 21.33
N LEU A 81 -8.25 5.03 20.54
CA LEU A 81 -6.98 4.35 20.81
C LEU A 81 -5.80 5.32 20.79
N ALA A 82 -5.73 6.22 19.78
CA ALA A 82 -4.69 7.24 19.70
C ALA A 82 -4.75 8.22 20.88
N GLY A 83 -5.96 8.60 21.33
CA GLY A 83 -6.14 9.43 22.52
C GLY A 83 -5.70 8.76 23.84
N HIS A 84 -5.46 7.44 23.84
CA HIS A 84 -5.07 6.64 25.00
C HIS A 84 -3.82 5.78 24.73
N GLU A 85 -2.95 6.21 23.80
CA GLU A 85 -1.75 5.49 23.38
C GLU A 85 -0.87 5.07 24.57
N ASP A 86 -0.49 6.02 25.44
CA ASP A 86 0.29 5.76 26.67
C ASP A 86 -0.32 4.68 27.59
N MET A 87 -1.65 4.51 27.55
CA MET A 87 -2.33 3.49 28.34
C MET A 87 -2.35 2.14 27.62
N VAL A 88 -2.55 2.13 26.30
CA VAL A 88 -2.42 0.92 25.48
C VAL A 88 -1.01 0.34 25.62
N GLU A 89 0.02 1.16 25.53
CA GLU A 89 1.42 0.74 25.71
C GLU A 89 1.66 0.16 27.10
N ARG A 90 1.21 0.83 28.17
CA ARG A 90 1.35 0.30 29.53
C ARG A 90 0.62 -1.02 29.76
N LEU A 91 -0.54 -1.22 29.12
CA LEU A 91 -1.25 -2.50 29.20
C LEU A 91 -0.47 -3.60 28.45
N PHE A 92 0.16 -3.27 27.33
CA PHE A 92 1.04 -4.18 26.59
C PHE A 92 2.31 -4.53 27.39
N GLU A 93 2.97 -3.55 28.01
CA GLU A 93 4.11 -3.75 28.92
C GLU A 93 3.74 -4.60 30.16
N ALA A 94 2.47 -4.58 30.56
CA ALA A 94 1.93 -5.40 31.63
C ALA A 94 1.52 -6.83 31.17
N ASP A 95 1.93 -7.24 29.96
CA ASP A 95 1.66 -8.57 29.38
C ASP A 95 0.17 -8.87 29.19
N ILE A 96 -0.66 -7.83 28.99
CA ILE A 96 -2.07 -7.99 28.64
C ILE A 96 -2.16 -8.21 27.12
N SER A 97 -2.83 -9.29 26.73
CA SER A 97 -3.01 -9.65 25.33
C SER A 97 -3.71 -8.54 24.54
N ARG A 98 -3.36 -8.38 23.25
CA ARG A 98 -4.02 -7.42 22.35
C ARG A 98 -5.53 -7.66 22.23
N GLU A 99 -6.00 -8.89 22.44
CA GLU A 99 -7.44 -9.23 22.48
C GLU A 99 -8.15 -8.72 23.75
N ASP A 100 -7.41 -8.54 24.85
CA ASP A 100 -7.97 -8.15 26.14
C ASP A 100 -7.81 -6.65 26.44
N ILE A 101 -6.84 -5.98 25.81
CA ILE A 101 -6.63 -4.53 25.97
C ILE A 101 -7.95 -3.74 25.75
N PRO A 102 -8.71 -3.93 24.65
CA PRO A 102 -9.95 -3.18 24.44
C PRO A 102 -11.02 -3.45 25.51
N LYS A 103 -11.08 -4.68 26.04
CA LYS A 103 -12.00 -5.04 27.14
C LYS A 103 -11.61 -4.32 28.42
N VAL A 104 -10.32 -4.21 28.71
CA VAL A 104 -9.80 -3.46 29.86
C VAL A 104 -10.11 -1.97 29.71
N LEU A 105 -9.84 -1.37 28.55
CA LEU A 105 -10.19 0.04 28.28
C LEU A 105 -11.69 0.30 28.50
N SER A 106 -12.54 -0.58 27.97
CA SER A 106 -13.99 -0.51 28.17
C SER A 106 -14.38 -0.63 29.64
N ALA A 107 -13.77 -1.56 30.40
CA ALA A 107 -14.01 -1.72 31.83
C ALA A 107 -13.56 -0.50 32.67
N LEU A 108 -12.59 0.27 32.18
CA LEU A 108 -12.15 1.55 32.75
C LEU A 108 -13.07 2.72 32.41
N GLY A 109 -14.16 2.48 31.65
CA GLY A 109 -15.13 3.49 31.27
C GLY A 109 -14.76 4.27 30.01
N ILE A 110 -13.78 3.80 29.23
CA ILE A 110 -13.44 4.39 27.92
C ILE A 110 -14.42 3.83 26.89
N ASP A 111 -15.11 4.72 26.18
CA ASP A 111 -16.05 4.36 25.13
C ASP A 111 -15.30 3.91 23.87
N VAL A 112 -14.96 2.62 23.82
CA VAL A 112 -14.23 1.98 22.72
C VAL A 112 -15.05 0.83 22.14
N ASP A 113 -15.10 0.74 20.82
CA ASP A 113 -15.67 -0.40 20.12
C ASP A 113 -14.73 -1.60 20.27
N VAL A 114 -15.06 -2.51 21.18
CA VAL A 114 -14.18 -3.63 21.56
C VAL A 114 -13.86 -4.51 20.34
N ASP A 115 -14.86 -4.84 19.52
CA ASP A 115 -14.67 -5.73 18.37
C ASP A 115 -13.71 -5.11 17.35
N ILE A 116 -13.90 -3.84 16.99
CA ILE A 116 -13.03 -3.17 16.03
C ILE A 116 -11.65 -2.90 16.61
N ALA A 117 -11.56 -2.52 17.89
CA ALA A 117 -10.28 -2.27 18.55
C ALA A 117 -9.41 -3.52 18.63
N VAL A 118 -10.02 -4.70 18.84
CA VAL A 118 -9.30 -5.97 18.79
C VAL A 118 -8.65 -6.15 17.42
N GLU A 119 -9.41 -5.98 16.33
CA GLU A 119 -8.87 -6.15 14.98
C GLU A 119 -7.75 -5.14 14.67
N LEU A 120 -7.92 -3.88 15.09
CA LEU A 120 -6.91 -2.83 14.88
C LEU A 120 -5.61 -3.10 15.64
N LEU A 121 -5.66 -3.57 16.88
CA LEU A 121 -4.46 -3.83 17.68
C LEU A 121 -3.67 -5.05 17.20
N HIS A 122 -4.26 -5.95 16.42
CA HIS A 122 -3.54 -7.10 15.86
C HIS A 122 -2.57 -6.71 14.76
N ILE A 123 -2.78 -5.59 14.08
CA ILE A 123 -1.93 -5.17 12.97
C ILE A 123 -0.78 -4.31 13.51
N PRO A 124 0.48 -4.69 13.28
CA PRO A 124 1.63 -3.93 13.72
C PRO A 124 1.56 -2.47 13.25
N GLY A 125 1.80 -1.51 14.15
CA GLY A 125 1.83 -0.08 13.81
C GLY A 125 0.54 0.70 14.09
N VAL A 126 -0.52 0.03 14.57
CA VAL A 126 -1.73 0.68 15.10
C VAL A 126 -1.75 0.43 16.61
N PRO A 127 -1.13 1.31 17.43
CA PRO A 127 -1.65 2.66 17.67
C PRO A 127 -0.58 3.79 17.67
N GLY A 128 -0.99 4.99 17.24
CA GLY A 128 -0.32 6.28 17.54
C GLY A 128 0.85 6.72 16.66
N GLY A 129 1.52 5.80 15.97
CA GLY A 129 2.77 6.09 15.24
C GLY A 129 2.67 6.45 13.75
N GLN A 130 1.58 6.10 13.05
CA GLN A 130 1.41 6.63 11.70
C GLN A 130 0.96 8.09 11.82
N LEU A 131 1.94 8.99 11.72
CA LEU A 131 1.70 10.39 11.37
C LEU A 131 0.61 10.39 10.31
N GLU A 132 -0.57 10.94 10.62
CA GLU A 132 -1.58 11.21 9.60
C GLU A 132 -0.81 11.89 8.47
N GLU A 133 -0.57 11.18 7.36
CA GLU A 133 0.00 11.84 6.19
C GLU A 133 -0.98 12.98 5.92
N PRO A 134 -0.51 14.24 6.02
CA PRO A 134 -1.41 15.37 5.96
C PRO A 134 -2.14 15.25 4.63
N LEU A 135 -3.47 15.08 4.71
CA LEU A 135 -4.27 14.83 3.52
C LEU A 135 -3.89 15.84 2.46
N PRO A 136 -3.56 15.41 1.24
CA PRO A 136 -3.14 16.33 0.21
C PRO A 136 -4.22 17.41 0.05
N PRO A 137 -3.83 18.70 0.00
CA PRO A 137 -4.79 19.79 0.08
C PRO A 137 -5.75 19.70 -1.10
N ARG A 138 -7.05 19.78 -0.80
CA ARG A 138 -8.10 19.82 -1.82
C ARG A 138 -7.87 21.01 -2.74
N ARG A 139 -7.88 20.76 -4.04
CA ARG A 139 -7.71 21.77 -5.07
C ARG A 139 -9.04 22.09 -5.72
N VAL A 140 -9.17 23.31 -6.23
CA VAL A 140 -10.35 23.67 -7.04
C VAL A 140 -10.43 22.80 -8.29
N GLY A 141 -9.28 22.39 -8.83
CA GLY A 141 -9.17 21.48 -9.98
C GLY A 141 -9.86 20.14 -9.77
N ASP A 142 -9.84 19.61 -8.54
CA ASP A 142 -10.45 18.32 -8.20
C ASP A 142 -11.96 18.33 -8.48
N LYS A 143 -12.66 19.37 -7.98
CA LYS A 143 -14.10 19.53 -8.18
C LYS A 143 -14.45 19.80 -9.65
N LEU A 144 -13.64 20.60 -10.33
CA LEU A 144 -13.83 20.91 -11.75
C LEU A 144 -13.62 19.67 -12.62
N SER A 145 -12.64 18.82 -12.28
CA SER A 145 -12.41 17.53 -12.93
C SER A 145 -13.60 16.60 -12.76
N LEU A 146 -14.10 16.44 -11.53
CA LEU A 146 -15.32 15.68 -11.24
C LEU A 146 -16.50 16.11 -12.13
N LEU A 147 -16.82 17.40 -12.14
CA LEU A 147 -17.93 17.92 -12.94
C LEU A 147 -17.72 17.76 -14.46
N TYR A 148 -16.49 17.97 -14.93
CA TYR A 148 -16.17 17.84 -16.35
C TYR A 148 -16.29 16.39 -16.82
N ILE A 149 -15.66 15.45 -16.11
CA ILE A 149 -15.70 14.02 -16.44
C ILE A 149 -17.11 13.47 -16.33
N THR A 150 -17.85 13.82 -15.27
CA THR A 150 -19.27 13.47 -15.15
C THR A 150 -20.07 13.94 -16.37
N GLY A 151 -19.82 15.19 -16.82
CA GLY A 151 -20.48 15.73 -18.01
C GLY A 151 -20.14 14.96 -19.28
N LYS A 152 -18.86 14.61 -19.46
CA LYS A 152 -18.42 13.86 -20.63
C LYS A 152 -18.97 12.43 -20.64
N TYR A 153 -18.97 11.75 -19.50
CA TYR A 153 -19.55 10.42 -19.34
C TYR A 153 -21.06 10.41 -19.69
N HIS A 154 -21.82 11.37 -19.14
CA HIS A 154 -23.26 11.49 -19.40
C HIS A 154 -23.62 12.17 -20.73
N GLY A 155 -22.64 12.47 -21.58
CA GLY A 155 -22.88 13.10 -22.90
C GLY A 155 -23.48 14.51 -22.82
N ILE A 156 -23.21 15.26 -21.75
CA ILE A 156 -23.73 16.63 -21.58
C ILE A 156 -23.13 17.56 -22.63
N GLU A 157 -24.01 18.13 -23.45
CA GLU A 157 -23.65 19.17 -24.42
C GLU A 157 -23.32 20.50 -23.72
N PRO A 158 -22.32 21.26 -24.20
CA PRO A 158 -21.95 22.54 -23.61
C PRO A 158 -23.01 23.63 -23.87
N ASP A 159 -23.59 24.18 -22.82
CA ASP A 159 -24.39 25.41 -22.88
C ASP A 159 -23.51 26.64 -22.62
N TYR A 160 -23.05 27.28 -23.70
CA TYR A 160 -22.17 28.44 -23.63
C TYR A 160 -22.87 29.68 -23.05
N GLU A 161 -24.18 29.84 -23.26
CA GLU A 161 -24.92 30.99 -22.74
C GLU A 161 -25.09 30.89 -21.21
N LEU A 162 -25.41 29.69 -20.73
CA LEU A 162 -25.44 29.38 -19.30
C LEU A 162 -24.09 29.64 -18.64
N ALA A 163 -23.00 29.15 -19.25
CA ALA A 163 -21.65 29.37 -18.76
C ALA A 163 -21.28 30.85 -18.69
N LEU A 164 -21.52 31.62 -19.76
CA LEU A 164 -21.25 33.06 -19.76
C LEU A 164 -22.01 33.80 -18.66
N GLY A 165 -23.24 33.38 -18.35
CA GLY A 165 -24.07 34.00 -17.33
C GLY A 165 -23.72 33.63 -15.87
N LYS A 166 -23.09 32.48 -15.63
CA LYS A 166 -22.89 31.94 -14.27
C LYS A 166 -21.43 31.82 -13.83
N ILE A 167 -20.49 31.71 -14.77
CA ILE A 167 -19.10 31.43 -14.41
C ILE A 167 -18.47 32.64 -13.74
N SER A 168 -17.91 32.42 -12.55
CA SER A 168 -17.08 33.43 -11.89
C SER A 168 -15.74 33.60 -12.62
N VAL A 169 -15.27 34.84 -12.76
CA VAL A 169 -13.94 35.14 -13.32
C VAL A 169 -12.85 34.38 -12.58
N THR A 170 -12.97 34.22 -11.25
CA THR A 170 -12.04 33.43 -10.44
C THR A 170 -11.96 31.96 -10.85
N ALA A 171 -13.09 31.33 -11.19
CA ALA A 171 -13.10 29.94 -11.67
C ALA A 171 -12.42 29.82 -13.04
N VAL A 172 -12.63 30.79 -13.94
CA VAL A 172 -11.91 30.85 -15.24
C VAL A 172 -10.41 30.97 -15.02
N THR A 173 -9.97 31.88 -14.16
CA THR A 173 -8.55 32.09 -13.87
C THR A 173 -7.92 30.84 -13.27
N LYS A 174 -8.55 30.24 -12.26
CA LYS A 174 -8.04 29.02 -11.61
C LYS A 174 -7.98 27.84 -12.58
N LEU A 175 -9.02 27.63 -13.39
CA LEU A 175 -9.00 26.57 -14.39
C LEU A 175 -7.90 26.83 -15.43
N ARG A 176 -7.72 28.08 -15.85
CA ARG A 176 -6.65 28.45 -16.78
C ARG A 176 -5.25 28.24 -16.19
N GLU A 177 -5.06 28.45 -14.89
CA GLU A 177 -3.79 28.19 -14.20
C GLU A 177 -3.49 26.68 -14.09
N LEU A 178 -4.52 25.85 -13.91
CA LEU A 178 -4.41 24.39 -13.87
C LEU A 178 -4.13 23.78 -15.25
N LEU A 179 -4.58 24.47 -16.29
CA LEU A 179 -4.51 24.04 -17.66
C LEU A 179 -3.29 24.62 -18.39
N HIS A 180 -2.84 23.93 -19.44
CA HIS A 180 -1.66 24.26 -20.23
C HIS A 180 -1.89 25.63 -20.88
N PRO A 181 -0.92 26.57 -20.82
CA PRO A 181 -1.10 27.95 -21.27
C PRO A 181 -1.46 28.06 -22.76
N ASN A 182 -1.14 27.03 -23.54
CA ASN A 182 -1.43 26.93 -24.98
C ASN A 182 -2.82 26.37 -25.33
N ILE A 183 -3.70 26.09 -24.36
CA ILE A 183 -5.05 25.64 -24.69
C ILE A 183 -5.80 26.74 -25.44
N PRO A 184 -6.40 26.43 -26.61
CA PRO A 184 -7.23 27.39 -27.32
C PRO A 184 -8.40 27.86 -26.46
N TYR A 185 -8.69 29.16 -26.48
CA TYR A 185 -9.82 29.75 -25.74
C TYR A 185 -11.16 29.05 -26.01
N ARG A 186 -11.38 28.58 -27.24
CA ARG A 186 -12.57 27.79 -27.60
C ARG A 186 -12.70 26.52 -26.78
N ARG A 187 -11.58 25.81 -26.54
CA ARG A 187 -11.56 24.58 -25.76
C ARG A 187 -11.75 24.85 -24.27
N LEU A 188 -11.12 25.90 -23.75
CA LEU A 188 -11.35 26.37 -22.38
C LEU A 188 -12.84 26.71 -22.16
N ALA A 189 -13.46 27.42 -23.11
CA ALA A 189 -14.89 27.75 -23.06
C ALA A 189 -15.78 26.50 -23.12
N GLU A 190 -15.42 25.49 -23.91
CA GLU A 190 -16.14 24.21 -23.94
C GLU A 190 -16.06 23.48 -22.60
N ILE A 191 -14.87 23.34 -22.01
CA ILE A 191 -14.68 22.69 -20.71
C ILE A 191 -15.53 23.38 -19.65
N LEU A 192 -15.46 24.71 -19.59
CA LEU A 192 -16.24 25.55 -18.69
C LEU A 192 -17.75 25.39 -18.89
N ALA A 193 -18.21 25.38 -20.14
CA ALA A 193 -19.62 25.17 -20.48
C ALA A 193 -20.12 23.78 -20.06
N VAL A 194 -19.33 22.72 -20.30
CA VAL A 194 -19.66 21.37 -19.82
C VAL A 194 -19.76 21.36 -18.30
N ILE A 195 -18.76 21.91 -17.58
CA ILE A 195 -18.75 21.93 -16.11
C ILE A 195 -20.02 22.58 -15.54
N GLU A 196 -20.41 23.76 -16.04
CA GLU A 196 -21.59 24.47 -15.54
C GLU A 196 -22.90 23.77 -15.91
N THR A 197 -22.98 23.22 -17.11
CA THR A 197 -24.16 22.48 -17.56
C THR A 197 -24.34 21.21 -16.74
N THR A 198 -23.26 20.49 -16.46
CA THR A 198 -23.27 19.33 -15.55
C THR A 198 -23.65 19.73 -14.13
N ALA A 199 -23.10 20.82 -13.59
CA ALA A 199 -23.48 21.30 -12.26
C ALA A 199 -24.96 21.72 -12.18
N LEU A 200 -25.56 22.18 -13.28
CA LEU A 200 -26.99 22.43 -13.37
C LEU A 200 -27.78 21.11 -13.42
N ALA A 201 -27.36 20.16 -14.25
CA ALA A 201 -27.98 18.83 -14.37
C ALA A 201 -28.01 18.08 -13.02
N ILE A 202 -26.91 18.11 -12.27
CA ILE A 202 -26.82 17.51 -10.93
C ILE A 202 -27.79 18.20 -9.96
N ARG A 203 -27.84 19.54 -9.95
CA ARG A 203 -28.79 20.29 -9.10
C ARG A 203 -30.25 20.02 -9.47
N ALA A 204 -30.53 19.82 -10.76
CA ALA A 204 -31.84 19.43 -11.28
C ALA A 204 -32.16 17.94 -11.02
N ARG A 205 -31.20 17.17 -10.47
CA ARG A 205 -31.29 15.72 -10.24
C ARG A 205 -31.53 14.91 -11.51
N THR A 206 -31.10 15.42 -12.67
CA THR A 206 -31.12 14.66 -13.92
C THR A 206 -29.92 13.72 -14.02
N ILE A 207 -28.81 14.09 -13.37
CA ILE A 207 -27.66 13.22 -13.12
C ILE A 207 -27.50 13.09 -11.61
N THR A 208 -27.43 11.86 -11.11
CA THR A 208 -27.33 11.61 -9.67
C THR A 208 -26.13 10.76 -9.29
N THR A 209 -25.51 10.06 -10.25
CA THR A 209 -24.51 9.02 -9.95
C THR A 209 -23.35 9.01 -10.94
N LEU A 210 -22.21 8.47 -10.47
CA LEU A 210 -21.04 8.16 -11.29
C LEU A 210 -20.21 7.08 -10.60
N ALA A 211 -19.98 5.94 -11.27
CA ALA A 211 -19.12 4.88 -10.74
C ALA A 211 -17.66 5.33 -10.71
N TYR A 212 -16.84 4.67 -9.88
CA TYR A 212 -15.41 4.89 -9.87
C TYR A 212 -14.78 4.47 -11.21
N ALA A 213 -15.11 3.27 -11.69
CA ALA A 213 -14.61 2.72 -12.94
C ALA A 213 -15.02 3.57 -14.16
N ASP A 214 -16.28 4.03 -14.22
CA ASP A 214 -16.78 4.92 -15.28
C ASP A 214 -15.99 6.24 -15.37
N TYR A 215 -15.68 6.82 -14.20
CA TYR A 215 -14.87 8.03 -14.14
C TYR A 215 -13.48 7.75 -14.70
N ASP A 216 -12.83 6.67 -14.24
CA ASP A 216 -11.46 6.36 -14.63
C ASP A 216 -11.34 6.01 -16.11
N GLU A 217 -12.24 5.18 -16.65
CA GLU A 217 -12.32 4.86 -18.08
C GLU A 217 -12.50 6.14 -18.93
N THR A 218 -13.34 7.06 -18.47
CA THR A 218 -13.55 8.34 -19.17
C THR A 218 -12.28 9.21 -19.15
N VAL A 219 -11.56 9.24 -18.02
CA VAL A 219 -10.26 9.94 -17.92
C VAL A 219 -9.22 9.31 -18.85
N GLN A 220 -9.12 7.98 -18.88
CA GLN A 220 -8.19 7.26 -19.76
C GLN A 220 -8.52 7.53 -21.23
N THR A 221 -9.80 7.47 -21.61
CA THR A 221 -10.26 7.76 -22.97
C THR A 221 -9.90 9.19 -23.40
N LEU A 222 -10.14 10.17 -22.53
CA LEU A 222 -9.76 11.56 -22.79
C LEU A 222 -8.23 11.73 -22.89
N SER A 223 -7.47 11.01 -22.07
CA SER A 223 -6.02 11.04 -22.09
C SER A 223 -5.44 10.48 -23.39
N ARG A 224 -5.96 9.35 -23.89
CA ARG A 224 -5.59 8.78 -25.20
C ARG A 224 -5.82 9.76 -26.35
N HIS A 225 -6.87 10.58 -26.26
CA HIS A 225 -7.15 11.63 -27.23
C HIS A 225 -6.32 12.92 -27.03
N ARG A 226 -5.27 12.89 -26.21
CA ARG A 226 -4.40 14.03 -25.86
C ARG A 226 -5.18 15.22 -25.32
N VAL A 227 -6.28 14.96 -24.61
CA VAL A 227 -7.02 16.00 -23.87
C VAL A 227 -6.34 16.29 -22.53
N THR A 228 -5.35 15.50 -22.11
CA THR A 228 -4.53 15.77 -20.92
C THR A 228 -3.81 17.10 -21.09
N THR A 229 -4.11 18.02 -20.20
CA THR A 229 -3.86 19.45 -20.45
C THR A 229 -3.18 20.15 -19.29
N THR A 230 -2.51 19.45 -18.38
CA THR A 230 -1.69 20.12 -17.35
C THR A 230 -0.23 20.28 -17.78
N ASN A 231 0.49 21.20 -17.14
CA ASN A 231 1.95 21.29 -17.22
C ASN A 231 2.66 20.42 -16.17
N ASP A 232 1.93 20.03 -15.11
CA ASP A 232 2.49 19.33 -13.96
C ASP A 232 2.26 17.82 -14.11
N PRO A 233 3.28 17.02 -14.46
CA PRO A 233 3.12 15.57 -14.56
C PRO A 233 2.75 14.93 -13.21
N ALA A 234 3.02 15.59 -12.08
CA ALA A 234 2.61 15.12 -10.76
C ALA A 234 1.14 15.46 -10.42
N ASP A 235 0.47 16.33 -11.19
CA ASP A 235 -0.95 16.66 -11.02
C ASP A 235 -1.69 16.73 -12.37
N PRO A 236 -1.89 15.58 -13.04
CA PRO A 236 -2.62 15.48 -14.30
C PRO A 236 -4.02 16.12 -14.22
N TRP A 237 -4.41 16.81 -15.30
CA TRP A 237 -5.80 17.22 -15.51
C TRP A 237 -6.34 16.61 -16.82
N PRO A 238 -7.51 15.94 -16.80
CA PRO A 238 -8.36 15.66 -15.64
C PRO A 238 -7.67 14.83 -14.55
N VAL A 239 -8.04 15.07 -13.29
CA VAL A 239 -7.42 14.44 -12.11
C VAL A 239 -7.84 12.96 -12.05
N PRO A 240 -6.90 12.00 -11.88
CA PRO A 240 -7.22 10.58 -11.74
C PRO A 240 -8.15 10.29 -10.57
N ALA A 241 -8.97 9.24 -10.70
CA ALA A 241 -9.95 8.87 -9.69
C ALA A 241 -9.30 8.59 -8.32
N SER A 242 -8.16 7.89 -8.33
CA SER A 242 -7.34 7.57 -7.16
C SER A 242 -6.83 8.83 -6.43
N THR A 243 -6.39 9.84 -7.18
CA THR A 243 -5.94 11.13 -6.63
C THR A 243 -7.11 11.90 -6.00
N LEU A 244 -8.27 11.93 -6.66
CA LEU A 244 -9.48 12.54 -6.10
C LEU A 244 -9.89 11.84 -4.81
N ARG A 245 -9.93 10.50 -4.82
CA ARG A 245 -10.22 9.65 -3.66
C ARG A 245 -9.30 10.01 -2.49
N ARG A 246 -7.99 10.15 -2.72
CA ARG A 246 -7.00 10.54 -1.71
C ARG A 246 -7.21 11.97 -1.16
N ARG A 247 -7.49 12.96 -2.02
CA ARG A 247 -7.68 14.37 -1.63
C ARG A 247 -9.01 14.65 -0.93
N PHE A 248 -10.07 13.93 -1.29
CA PHE A 248 -11.39 14.11 -0.70
C PHE A 248 -11.55 13.28 0.57
N ALA A 249 -11.28 13.92 1.73
CA ALA A 249 -11.56 13.43 3.09
C ALA A 249 -11.54 11.91 3.19
N TYR A 250 -10.34 11.36 3.24
CA TYR A 250 -10.10 10.03 3.78
C TYR A 250 -10.24 8.88 2.77
N GLY A 251 -9.94 9.08 1.49
CA GLY A 251 -9.72 7.93 0.59
C GLY A 251 -10.99 7.21 0.14
N PHE A 252 -12.15 7.86 0.20
CA PHE A 252 -13.43 7.24 -0.15
C PHE A 252 -14.11 7.94 -1.34
N TRP A 253 -14.46 7.18 -2.38
CA TRP A 253 -15.02 7.76 -3.61
C TRP A 253 -16.36 8.47 -3.38
N GLU A 254 -17.20 7.93 -2.49
CA GLU A 254 -18.48 8.54 -2.13
C GLU A 254 -18.33 9.98 -1.62
N GLU A 255 -17.26 10.25 -0.85
CA GLU A 255 -17.01 11.57 -0.30
C GLU A 255 -16.60 12.58 -1.39
N ALA A 256 -15.86 12.12 -2.40
CA ALA A 256 -15.55 12.91 -3.58
C ALA A 256 -16.83 13.29 -4.34
N LEU A 257 -17.70 12.32 -4.62
CA LEU A 257 -19.00 12.53 -5.29
C LEU A 257 -19.91 13.50 -4.53
N ARG A 258 -19.97 13.38 -3.19
CA ARG A 258 -20.80 14.24 -2.34
C ARG A 258 -20.42 15.71 -2.45
N THR A 259 -19.15 16.04 -2.76
CA THR A 259 -18.70 17.43 -2.93
C THR A 259 -19.30 18.16 -4.14
N VAL A 260 -19.79 17.40 -5.12
CA VAL A 260 -20.48 17.90 -6.32
C VAL A 260 -21.98 17.63 -6.32
N GLY A 261 -22.49 16.93 -5.29
CA GLY A 261 -23.91 16.57 -5.16
C GLY A 261 -24.29 15.27 -5.88
N LEU A 262 -23.31 14.41 -6.15
CA LEU A 262 -23.50 13.06 -6.69
C LEU A 262 -23.51 12.02 -5.55
N HIS A 263 -23.99 10.82 -5.87
CA HIS A 263 -24.02 9.65 -5.00
C HIS A 263 -23.55 8.41 -5.76
N LEU A 264 -23.18 7.35 -5.04
CA LEU A 264 -22.95 6.03 -5.66
C LEU A 264 -24.29 5.40 -6.05
N ALA A 265 -24.37 4.81 -7.25
CA ALA A 265 -25.56 4.11 -7.72
C ALA A 265 -25.76 2.79 -6.97
N THR A 266 -24.70 1.98 -6.93
CA THR A 266 -24.68 0.68 -6.26
C THR A 266 -23.34 0.45 -5.55
N GLY A 267 -23.24 -0.63 -4.78
CA GLY A 267 -21.98 -1.05 -4.17
C GLY A 267 -20.99 -1.72 -5.14
N GLU A 268 -21.47 -2.25 -6.27
CA GLU A 268 -20.62 -2.87 -7.31
C GLU A 268 -19.77 -1.83 -8.05
N ASP A 269 -20.28 -0.61 -8.15
CA ASP A 269 -19.66 0.52 -8.87
C ASP A 269 -18.53 1.23 -8.09
N ARG A 270 -18.16 0.69 -6.93
CA ARG A 270 -17.21 1.33 -5.99
C ARG A 270 -15.75 1.06 -6.33
N PHE A 271 -15.47 -0.06 -6.98
CA PHE A 271 -14.12 -0.56 -7.24
C PHE A 271 -13.98 -0.88 -8.73
N SER A 272 -12.82 -0.56 -9.29
CA SER A 272 -12.38 -1.06 -10.59
C SER A 272 -11.77 -2.45 -10.46
N GLU A 273 -11.57 -3.16 -11.59
CA GLU A 273 -10.83 -4.43 -11.62
C GLU A 273 -9.44 -4.31 -10.98
N LEU A 274 -8.77 -3.20 -11.24
CA LEU A 274 -7.46 -2.92 -10.68
C LEU A 274 -7.51 -2.78 -9.15
N ASP A 275 -8.55 -2.15 -8.59
CA ASP A 275 -8.71 -2.04 -7.14
C ASP A 275 -8.86 -3.42 -6.46
N TYR A 276 -9.54 -4.38 -7.12
CA TYR A 276 -9.63 -5.75 -6.60
C TYR A 276 -8.27 -6.46 -6.61
N PHE A 277 -7.53 -6.34 -7.71
CA PHE A 277 -6.19 -6.89 -7.84
C PHE A 277 -5.21 -6.27 -6.84
N GLU A 278 -5.12 -4.93 -6.79
CA GLU A 278 -4.24 -4.20 -5.88
C GLU A 278 -4.56 -4.47 -4.39
N ALA A 279 -5.82 -4.73 -4.04
CA ALA A 279 -6.18 -5.08 -2.68
C ALA A 279 -5.72 -6.50 -2.31
N LEU A 280 -5.82 -7.45 -3.24
CA LEU A 280 -5.33 -8.82 -3.05
C LEU A 280 -3.80 -8.85 -3.00
N ASP A 281 -3.14 -8.17 -3.94
CA ASP A 281 -1.68 -8.11 -4.07
C ASP A 281 -1.04 -7.59 -2.77
N ARG A 282 -1.45 -6.39 -2.32
CA ARG A 282 -0.99 -5.80 -1.05
C ARG A 282 -1.24 -6.70 0.16
N PHE A 283 -2.41 -7.35 0.21
CA PHE A 283 -2.72 -8.28 1.29
C PHE A 283 -1.81 -9.51 1.27
N THR A 284 -1.55 -10.08 0.10
CA THR A 284 -0.68 -11.25 -0.04
C THR A 284 0.77 -10.91 0.27
N GLU A 285 1.27 -9.76 -0.17
CA GLU A 285 2.59 -9.25 0.19
C GLU A 285 2.73 -9.12 1.71
N GLU A 286 1.74 -8.52 2.38
CA GLU A 286 1.73 -8.37 3.84
C GLU A 286 1.69 -9.73 4.56
N CYS A 287 0.88 -10.68 4.08
CA CYS A 287 0.84 -12.02 4.65
C CYS A 287 2.18 -12.75 4.49
N ILE A 288 2.85 -12.62 3.35
CA ILE A 288 4.18 -13.20 3.11
C ILE A 288 5.21 -12.54 4.04
N GLU A 289 5.18 -11.21 4.14
CA GLU A 289 6.12 -10.43 4.97
C GLU A 289 6.04 -10.83 6.45
N PHE A 290 4.83 -11.03 6.98
CA PHE A 290 4.61 -11.33 8.39
C PHE A 290 4.38 -12.82 8.70
N GLY A 291 4.40 -13.69 7.68
CA GLY A 291 4.12 -15.13 7.83
C GLY A 291 2.70 -15.43 8.29
N TYR A 292 1.73 -14.60 7.91
CA TYR A 292 0.31 -14.82 8.22
C TYR A 292 -0.34 -15.79 7.23
N ALA A 293 -1.41 -16.43 7.68
CA ALA A 293 -2.26 -17.23 6.79
C ALA A 293 -3.07 -16.31 5.87
N MET A 294 -3.14 -16.66 4.58
CA MET A 294 -3.97 -15.96 3.59
C MET A 294 -5.42 -16.45 3.63
N ASP A 295 -6.09 -16.27 4.76
CA ASP A 295 -7.49 -16.67 4.92
C ASP A 295 -8.45 -15.47 5.02
N ILE A 296 -9.76 -15.76 4.94
CA ILE A 296 -10.82 -14.75 4.95
C ILE A 296 -10.85 -13.96 6.27
N GLU A 297 -10.50 -14.60 7.39
CA GLU A 297 -10.51 -13.95 8.71
C GLU A 297 -9.41 -12.91 8.78
N ILE A 298 -8.19 -13.28 8.37
CA ILE A 298 -7.04 -12.37 8.31
C ILE A 298 -7.29 -11.25 7.30
N TYR A 299 -7.92 -11.53 6.15
CA TYR A 299 -8.29 -10.49 5.20
C TYR A 299 -9.31 -9.49 5.75
N ASP A 300 -10.37 -9.94 6.43
CA ASP A 300 -11.38 -9.03 7.00
C ASP A 300 -10.77 -8.13 8.10
N ARG A 301 -9.88 -8.68 8.92
CA ARG A 301 -9.06 -7.90 9.86
C ARG A 301 -8.21 -6.85 9.13
N TRP A 302 -7.51 -7.27 8.08
CA TRP A 302 -6.68 -6.38 7.25
C TRP A 302 -7.51 -5.24 6.63
N VAL A 303 -8.69 -5.54 6.07
CA VAL A 303 -9.62 -4.52 5.54
C VAL A 303 -10.05 -3.52 6.62
N ILE A 304 -10.30 -3.97 7.85
CA ILE A 304 -10.67 -3.08 8.97
C ILE A 304 -9.53 -2.11 9.31
N ALA A 305 -8.28 -2.57 9.28
CA ALA A 305 -7.11 -1.72 9.50
C ALA A 305 -6.79 -0.81 8.31
N GLU A 306 -6.85 -1.30 7.07
CA GLU A 306 -6.76 -0.47 5.87
C GLU A 306 -7.80 0.66 5.92
N THR A 307 -9.02 0.32 6.34
CA THR A 307 -10.08 1.31 6.49
C THR A 307 -9.76 2.34 7.59
N ALA A 308 -9.11 1.93 8.69
CA ALA A 308 -8.67 2.85 9.74
C ALA A 308 -7.60 3.84 9.26
N ILE A 309 -6.70 3.40 8.38
CA ILE A 309 -5.73 4.27 7.69
C ILE A 309 -6.30 4.91 6.42
N ARG A 310 -7.63 4.84 6.24
CA ARG A 310 -8.39 5.58 5.23
C ARG A 310 -8.17 5.07 3.80
N HIS A 311 -7.94 3.78 3.67
CA HIS A 311 -7.96 3.07 2.40
C HIS A 311 -9.22 2.21 2.30
N GLU A 312 -9.99 2.41 1.23
CA GLU A 312 -11.16 1.59 0.94
C GLU A 312 -10.73 0.33 0.19
N CYS A 313 -11.01 -0.84 0.75
CA CYS A 313 -10.77 -2.13 0.11
C CYS A 313 -12.10 -2.87 -0.11
N PRO A 314 -12.20 -3.71 -1.16
CA PRO A 314 -13.32 -4.63 -1.31
C PRO A 314 -13.38 -5.59 -0.12
N SER A 315 -14.58 -5.99 0.29
CA SER A 315 -14.73 -7.02 1.32
C SER A 315 -14.42 -8.42 0.77
N ALA A 316 -14.08 -9.38 1.63
CA ALA A 316 -13.83 -10.76 1.19
C ALA A 316 -15.03 -11.37 0.43
N VAL A 317 -16.26 -10.99 0.79
CA VAL A 317 -17.46 -11.45 0.07
C VAL A 317 -17.53 -10.85 -1.34
N GLU A 318 -17.14 -9.58 -1.52
CA GLU A 318 -17.08 -8.98 -2.85
C GLU A 318 -16.01 -9.66 -3.71
N LEU A 319 -14.85 -10.00 -3.13
CA LEU A 319 -13.83 -10.81 -3.80
C LEU A 319 -14.35 -12.19 -4.21
N ILE A 320 -14.99 -12.92 -3.29
CA ILE A 320 -15.57 -14.25 -3.59
C ILE A 320 -16.63 -14.14 -4.69
N ARG A 321 -17.48 -13.11 -4.68
CA ARG A 321 -18.44 -12.87 -5.76
C ARG A 321 -17.76 -12.60 -7.10
N ARG A 322 -16.69 -11.81 -7.07
CA ARG A 322 -15.97 -11.37 -8.27
C ARG A 322 -15.18 -12.50 -8.93
N TYR A 323 -14.47 -13.30 -8.13
CA TYR A 323 -13.58 -14.38 -8.58
C TYR A 323 -14.20 -15.77 -8.46
N GLY A 324 -15.38 -15.90 -7.88
CA GLY A 324 -16.12 -17.14 -7.67
C GLY A 324 -15.74 -17.89 -6.39
N SER A 325 -14.50 -17.76 -5.90
CA SER A 325 -14.05 -18.32 -4.63
C SER A 325 -12.88 -17.54 -4.05
N TRP A 326 -12.59 -17.76 -2.76
CA TRP A 326 -11.41 -17.16 -2.11
C TRP A 326 -10.09 -17.68 -2.72
N ALA A 327 -10.02 -18.98 -3.03
CA ALA A 327 -8.84 -19.58 -3.64
C ALA A 327 -8.55 -18.99 -5.02
N ALA A 328 -9.58 -18.86 -5.87
CA ALA A 328 -9.46 -18.24 -7.20
C ALA A 328 -9.06 -16.75 -7.13
N ALA A 329 -9.45 -16.05 -6.07
CA ALA A 329 -9.01 -14.67 -5.84
C ALA A 329 -7.50 -14.63 -5.56
N LEU A 330 -7.00 -15.47 -4.64
CA LEU A 330 -5.57 -15.54 -4.34
C LEU A 330 -4.73 -16.02 -5.54
N GLU A 331 -5.20 -17.01 -6.29
CA GLU A 331 -4.56 -17.48 -7.53
C GLU A 331 -4.42 -16.38 -8.61
N SER A 332 -5.23 -15.31 -8.53
CA SER A 332 -5.14 -14.21 -9.49
C SER A 332 -3.96 -13.27 -9.25
N VAL A 333 -3.39 -13.26 -8.05
CA VAL A 333 -2.24 -12.39 -7.67
C VAL A 333 -0.99 -13.18 -7.33
N LEU A 334 -1.15 -14.40 -6.79
CA LEU A 334 0.00 -15.25 -6.52
C LEU A 334 0.57 -15.71 -7.87
N PRO A 335 1.90 -15.66 -8.04
CA PRO A 335 2.52 -16.32 -9.18
C PRO A 335 2.00 -17.76 -9.18
N PRO A 336 1.65 -18.34 -10.35
CA PRO A 336 1.33 -19.75 -10.40
C PRO A 336 2.49 -20.43 -9.68
N GLU A 337 2.20 -21.14 -8.58
CA GLU A 337 3.21 -21.94 -7.88
C GLU A 337 3.95 -22.61 -9.02
N CYS A 338 5.27 -22.38 -9.13
CA CYS A 338 6.09 -23.03 -10.13
C CYS A 338 5.92 -24.52 -9.85
N GLN A 339 4.86 -25.11 -10.41
CA GLN A 339 4.69 -26.53 -10.54
C GLN A 339 6.04 -26.89 -11.11
N GLU A 340 6.83 -27.62 -10.32
CA GLU A 340 8.15 -28.08 -10.73
C GLU A 340 7.92 -28.73 -12.09
N GLU A 341 8.11 -27.93 -13.13
CA GLU A 341 7.71 -28.30 -14.46
C GLU A 341 8.70 -29.39 -14.74
N THR A 342 8.17 -30.61 -14.77
CA THR A 342 8.92 -31.79 -15.08
C THR A 342 9.30 -31.59 -16.54
N ARG A 343 10.41 -30.87 -16.73
CA ARG A 343 10.88 -30.23 -17.97
C ARG A 343 10.54 -31.15 -19.14
N PRO A 344 9.47 -30.89 -19.90
CA PRO A 344 9.37 -31.44 -21.22
C PRO A 344 10.40 -30.66 -22.01
N ASP A 345 11.50 -31.32 -22.29
CA ASP A 345 12.45 -30.91 -23.31
C ASP A 345 11.64 -30.54 -24.59
N ASP A 346 12.12 -29.53 -25.31
CA ASP A 346 11.67 -29.15 -26.66
C ASP A 346 10.26 -28.52 -26.84
N GLY A 347 10.13 -27.23 -26.51
CA GLY A 347 9.12 -26.35 -27.11
C GLY A 347 9.17 -24.92 -26.59
N GLU A 348 9.66 -23.96 -27.40
CA GLU A 348 9.71 -22.55 -27.02
C GLU A 348 8.32 -21.99 -26.69
N PRO A 349 8.16 -21.28 -25.56
CA PRO A 349 6.89 -20.67 -25.19
C PRO A 349 6.60 -19.44 -26.04
N GLU A 350 5.40 -19.43 -26.64
CA GLU A 350 4.84 -18.32 -27.40
C GLU A 350 4.45 -17.19 -26.42
N TYR A 351 5.25 -16.13 -26.39
CA TYR A 351 5.08 -14.98 -25.50
C TYR A 351 3.79 -14.21 -25.85
N VAL A 352 2.88 -14.08 -24.88
CA VAL A 352 1.67 -13.25 -25.00
C VAL A 352 2.01 -11.83 -24.52
N ASP A 353 2.04 -10.90 -25.48
CA ASP A 353 2.32 -9.47 -25.32
C ASP A 353 1.19 -8.77 -24.55
N TYR A 354 1.41 -8.52 -23.25
CA TYR A 354 0.59 -7.61 -22.45
C TYR A 354 1.21 -6.21 -22.49
N ASP A 355 0.58 -5.31 -23.24
CA ASP A 355 0.84 -3.87 -23.33
C ASP A 355 0.50 -3.16 -22.00
N SER A 356 1.25 -3.46 -20.94
CA SER A 356 1.31 -2.69 -19.70
C SER A 356 2.41 -1.66 -19.86
N GLY A 357 2.07 -0.36 -19.84
CA GLY A 357 2.95 0.78 -20.13
C GLY A 357 4.18 1.01 -19.22
N TRP A 358 4.78 -0.05 -18.72
CA TRP A 358 6.22 -0.17 -18.54
C TRP A 358 6.87 -0.18 -19.95
N GLY A 359 8.17 0.10 -20.07
CA GLY A 359 8.83 0.10 -21.38
C GLY A 359 8.63 -1.21 -22.16
N THR A 360 9.07 -1.26 -23.42
CA THR A 360 9.10 -2.54 -24.15
C THR A 360 9.80 -3.62 -23.30
N LEU A 361 9.50 -4.91 -23.49
CA LEU A 361 10.22 -5.99 -22.80
C LEU A 361 11.75 -5.82 -22.92
N GLU A 362 12.22 -5.34 -24.07
CA GLU A 362 13.62 -5.00 -24.31
C GLU A 362 14.12 -3.84 -23.41
N GLU A 363 13.29 -2.82 -23.14
CA GLU A 363 13.61 -1.73 -22.21
C GLU A 363 13.56 -2.17 -20.74
N LEU A 364 12.68 -3.09 -20.37
CA LEU A 364 12.63 -3.68 -19.03
C LEU A 364 13.82 -4.62 -18.79
N GLU A 365 14.14 -5.50 -19.75
CA GLU A 365 15.32 -6.35 -19.73
C GLU A 365 16.60 -5.51 -19.67
N GLU A 366 16.71 -4.45 -20.48
CA GLU A 366 17.83 -3.51 -20.43
C GLU A 366 17.92 -2.81 -19.06
N TRP A 367 16.78 -2.43 -18.47
CA TRP A 367 16.76 -1.82 -17.14
C TRP A 367 17.17 -2.80 -16.03
N GLU A 368 16.66 -4.04 -16.04
CA GLU A 368 17.05 -5.08 -15.10
C GLU A 368 18.53 -5.46 -15.24
N GLU A 369 19.02 -5.58 -16.48
CA GLU A 369 20.44 -5.81 -16.77
C GLU A 369 21.31 -4.66 -16.24
N ASN A 370 20.87 -3.42 -16.43
CA ASN A 370 21.58 -2.25 -15.92
C ASN A 370 21.61 -2.23 -14.38
N LEU A 371 20.49 -2.53 -13.74
CA LEU A 371 20.40 -2.65 -12.27
C LEU A 371 21.36 -3.72 -11.75
N ASP A 372 21.38 -4.90 -12.38
CA ASP A 372 22.30 -5.97 -12.05
C ASP A 372 23.78 -5.60 -12.27
N ASN A 373 24.06 -4.89 -13.35
CA ASN A 373 25.41 -4.41 -13.66
C ASN A 373 25.89 -3.40 -12.62
N ASP A 374 25.04 -2.48 -12.17
CA ASP A 374 25.37 -1.49 -11.15
C ASP A 374 25.65 -2.16 -9.79
N TRP A 375 24.82 -3.11 -9.37
CA TRP A 375 25.06 -3.90 -8.16
C TRP A 375 26.35 -4.72 -8.24
N ARG A 376 26.63 -5.31 -9.40
CA ARG A 376 27.88 -6.06 -9.65
C ARG A 376 29.09 -5.13 -9.60
N ALA A 377 28.98 -3.92 -10.15
CA ALA A 377 30.04 -2.91 -10.11
C ALA A 377 30.30 -2.45 -8.66
N ALA A 378 29.24 -2.14 -7.89
CA ALA A 378 29.34 -1.79 -6.48
C ALA A 378 29.99 -2.92 -5.66
N GLY A 379 29.56 -4.18 -5.88
CA GLY A 379 30.14 -5.35 -5.22
C GLY A 379 31.62 -5.55 -5.51
N LYS A 380 32.05 -5.35 -6.75
CA LYS A 380 33.46 -5.40 -7.13
C LYS A 380 34.28 -4.33 -6.42
N LEU A 381 33.80 -3.07 -6.41
CA LEU A 381 34.51 -1.95 -5.78
C LEU A 381 34.63 -2.14 -4.27
N ILE A 382 33.53 -2.49 -3.60
CA ILE A 382 33.49 -2.71 -2.16
C ILE A 382 34.33 -3.94 -1.77
N GLY A 383 34.28 -5.02 -2.56
CA GLY A 383 35.13 -6.20 -2.36
C GLY A 383 36.62 -5.87 -2.41
N GLN A 384 37.05 -5.13 -3.43
CA GLN A 384 38.44 -4.67 -3.56
C GLN A 384 38.87 -3.79 -2.38
N LEU A 385 37.98 -2.94 -1.87
CA LEU A 385 38.25 -2.12 -0.68
C LEU A 385 38.44 -2.99 0.57
N ILE A 386 37.53 -3.92 0.83
CA ILE A 386 37.62 -4.82 2.00
C ILE A 386 38.87 -5.70 1.94
N GLU A 387 39.26 -6.19 0.76
CA GLU A 387 40.48 -6.98 0.58
C GLU A 387 41.74 -6.16 0.88
N ALA A 388 41.78 -4.91 0.41
CA ALA A 388 42.92 -4.01 0.59
C ALA A 388 43.01 -3.41 2.00
N MET A 389 41.95 -3.50 2.80
CA MET A 389 41.93 -2.93 4.15
C MET A 389 42.91 -3.65 5.10
N PRO A 390 43.70 -2.90 5.90
CA PRO A 390 44.48 -3.45 7.00
C PRO A 390 43.59 -4.21 7.99
N ALA A 391 44.18 -5.05 8.85
CA ALA A 391 43.46 -5.54 10.02
C ALA A 391 42.97 -4.35 10.89
N ASP A 392 41.88 -4.56 11.61
CA ASP A 392 41.27 -3.58 12.53
C ASP A 392 40.81 -2.27 11.86
N SER A 393 40.55 -2.34 10.56
CA SER A 393 39.93 -1.27 9.78
C SER A 393 38.45 -1.56 9.57
N PHE A 394 37.65 -0.52 9.33
CA PHE A 394 36.23 -0.68 9.01
C PHE A 394 35.83 0.08 7.74
N LEU A 395 34.96 -0.53 6.96
CA LEU A 395 34.23 0.08 5.87
C LEU A 395 32.82 0.38 6.38
N HIS A 396 32.36 1.61 6.19
CA HIS A 396 31.01 2.04 6.53
C HIS A 396 30.27 2.39 5.26
N ILE A 397 29.19 1.67 4.96
CA ILE A 397 28.34 1.84 3.78
C ILE A 397 27.05 2.50 4.24
N ARG A 398 26.70 3.64 3.66
CA ARG A 398 25.45 4.36 3.87
C ARG A 398 24.67 4.35 2.56
N TYR A 399 23.37 4.22 2.64
CA TYR A 399 22.47 4.33 1.50
C TYR A 399 21.41 5.38 1.78
N ALA A 400 20.82 5.93 0.73
CA ALA A 400 20.01 7.14 0.81
C ALA A 400 18.86 6.96 1.81
N ALA A 401 18.75 7.88 2.77
CA ALA A 401 17.50 8.09 3.49
C ALA A 401 16.70 9.16 2.72
N PRO A 402 15.36 9.07 2.63
CA PRO A 402 14.55 10.15 2.07
C PRO A 402 14.95 11.48 2.75
N GLU A 403 15.12 12.52 1.93
CA GLU A 403 15.80 13.76 2.28
C GLU A 403 15.48 14.27 3.70
N GLY A 404 16.53 14.48 4.51
CA GLY A 404 16.43 15.15 5.82
C GLY A 404 16.22 14.24 7.04
N ARG A 405 16.14 12.91 6.88
CA ARG A 405 16.03 11.99 8.04
C ARG A 405 17.40 11.47 8.49
N GLN A 406 17.71 11.66 9.77
CA GLN A 406 18.81 10.99 10.47
C GLN A 406 18.24 10.13 11.61
N PRO A 407 18.87 8.98 11.93
CA PRO A 407 20.06 8.42 11.28
C PRO A 407 19.77 7.84 9.88
N ALA A 408 20.76 7.89 8.99
CA ALA A 408 20.66 7.22 7.69
C ALA A 408 20.94 5.73 7.87
N PRO A 409 20.28 4.84 7.11
CA PRO A 409 20.55 3.43 7.18
C PRO A 409 21.99 3.13 6.75
N TYR A 410 22.59 2.13 7.40
CA TYR A 410 23.98 1.80 7.19
C TYR A 410 24.26 0.29 7.31
N ALA A 411 25.38 -0.10 6.73
CA ALA A 411 26.03 -1.38 6.96
C ALA A 411 27.52 -1.12 7.25
N ARG A 412 28.15 -2.06 7.95
CA ARG A 412 29.57 -1.96 8.32
C ARG A 412 30.28 -3.29 8.10
N ALA A 413 31.51 -3.22 7.64
CA ALA A 413 32.42 -4.36 7.52
C ALA A 413 33.71 -4.05 8.30
N THR A 414 34.03 -4.81 9.32
CA THR A 414 35.26 -4.64 10.12
C THR A 414 36.20 -5.81 9.88
N THR A 415 37.41 -5.53 9.41
CA THR A 415 38.42 -6.55 9.11
C THR A 415 39.09 -7.03 10.40
N GLY A 416 39.15 -8.35 10.60
CA GLY A 416 39.87 -8.99 11.69
C GLY A 416 40.86 -10.03 11.18
N THR A 417 41.47 -10.76 12.12
CA THR A 417 42.35 -11.91 11.82
C THR A 417 41.57 -13.13 11.33
N ASP A 418 40.35 -13.30 11.83
CA ASP A 418 39.51 -14.48 11.59
C ASP A 418 38.47 -14.26 10.48
N GLY A 419 38.65 -13.22 9.66
CA GLY A 419 37.71 -12.82 8.61
C GLY A 419 37.19 -11.40 8.82
N VAL A 420 35.98 -11.14 8.31
CA VAL A 420 35.31 -9.85 8.37
C VAL A 420 34.06 -9.97 9.23
N TYR A 421 33.90 -9.04 10.14
CA TYR A 421 32.67 -8.86 10.92
C TYR A 421 31.75 -7.91 10.16
N CYS A 422 30.60 -8.41 9.71
CA CYS A 422 29.63 -7.66 8.95
C CYS A 422 28.44 -7.27 9.84
N GLU A 423 27.94 -6.05 9.68
CA GLU A 423 26.78 -5.55 10.41
C GLU A 423 25.83 -4.79 9.50
N ILE A 424 24.53 -4.89 9.80
CA ILE A 424 23.46 -4.14 9.16
C ILE A 424 22.57 -3.55 10.25
N VAL A 425 22.28 -2.25 10.15
CA VAL A 425 21.46 -1.55 11.16
C VAL A 425 20.11 -2.26 11.35
N SER A 426 19.74 -2.52 12.60
CA SER A 426 18.45 -3.17 12.88
C SER A 426 17.31 -2.17 13.04
N ASP A 427 16.12 -2.73 13.24
CA ASP A 427 14.90 -1.97 13.52
C ASP A 427 14.95 -1.18 14.84
N ALA A 428 15.87 -1.53 15.74
CA ALA A 428 16.11 -0.78 16.97
C ALA A 428 16.78 0.58 16.69
N GLY A 429 17.53 0.69 15.59
CA GLY A 429 18.16 1.94 15.14
C GLY A 429 17.31 2.72 14.13
N LEU A 430 16.42 2.02 13.42
CA LEU A 430 15.50 2.58 12.42
C LEU A 430 14.16 1.88 12.53
N THR A 431 13.13 2.58 12.96
CA THR A 431 11.80 1.96 13.12
C THR A 431 11.32 1.31 11.80
N PRO A 432 10.64 0.14 11.83
CA PRO A 432 10.24 -0.60 10.62
C PRO A 432 9.44 0.20 9.59
N HIS A 433 8.67 1.20 10.04
CA HIS A 433 7.91 2.10 9.18
C HIS A 433 8.78 3.12 8.40
N GLN A 434 10.00 3.40 8.87
CA GLN A 434 10.96 4.26 8.18
C GLN A 434 11.80 3.47 7.19
N TRP A 435 12.07 2.20 7.51
CA TRP A 435 12.93 1.35 6.70
C TRP A 435 12.68 -0.13 6.98
N ARG A 436 11.87 -0.79 6.16
CA ARG A 436 11.55 -2.22 6.32
C ARG A 436 12.80 -3.08 6.03
N LEU A 437 13.08 -4.02 6.93
CA LEU A 437 14.17 -4.99 6.83
C LEU A 437 13.59 -6.40 6.90
N SER A 438 13.88 -7.26 5.92
CA SER A 438 13.43 -8.66 5.93
C SER A 438 14.23 -9.47 6.94
N THR A 439 13.74 -9.56 8.18
CA THR A 439 14.41 -10.29 9.28
C THR A 439 14.46 -11.80 9.06
N HIS A 440 13.47 -12.35 8.36
CA HIS A 440 13.43 -13.77 7.99
C HIS A 440 14.59 -14.13 7.06
N ARG A 441 14.76 -13.34 5.99
CA ARG A 441 15.86 -13.53 5.03
C ARG A 441 17.22 -13.48 5.70
N LEU A 442 17.47 -12.47 6.53
CA LEU A 442 18.72 -12.35 7.28
C LEU A 442 18.99 -13.60 8.13
N SER A 443 17.95 -14.13 8.79
CA SER A 443 18.07 -15.34 9.60
C SER A 443 18.41 -16.57 8.74
N ASP A 444 17.76 -16.72 7.58
CA ASP A 444 18.00 -17.81 6.63
C ASP A 444 19.42 -17.77 6.05
N ASP A 445 19.89 -16.56 5.74
CA ASP A 445 21.25 -16.32 5.25
C ASP A 445 22.30 -16.39 6.38
N GLY A 446 21.91 -16.80 7.59
CA GLY A 446 22.79 -17.10 8.72
C GLY A 446 23.32 -15.86 9.44
N TRP A 447 22.61 -14.73 9.34
CA TRP A 447 22.86 -13.57 10.18
C TRP A 447 22.30 -13.78 11.58
N SER A 448 23.02 -13.26 12.57
CA SER A 448 22.59 -13.27 13.96
C SER A 448 21.75 -12.03 14.25
N ALA A 449 20.60 -12.26 14.88
CA ALA A 449 19.69 -11.21 15.31
C ALA A 449 20.35 -10.25 16.32
N PRO A 450 19.86 -9.00 16.42
CA PRO A 450 20.24 -8.06 17.47
C PRO A 450 20.07 -8.66 18.88
N ASN A 451 20.96 -8.29 19.80
CA ASN A 451 20.93 -8.71 21.19
C ASN A 451 21.49 -7.62 22.12
N GLU A 452 21.56 -7.90 23.43
CA GLU A 452 22.03 -6.94 24.44
C GLU A 452 23.43 -6.37 24.17
N ASN A 453 24.29 -7.12 23.47
CA ASN A 453 25.66 -6.71 23.18
C ASN A 453 25.83 -6.11 21.77
N ASN A 454 24.91 -6.38 20.85
CA ASN A 454 24.91 -5.78 19.52
C ASN A 454 23.48 -5.42 19.09
N ALA A 455 23.23 -4.12 18.96
CA ALA A 455 21.95 -3.61 18.49
C ALA A 455 21.70 -3.87 16.99
N ASN A 456 22.66 -4.40 16.24
CA ASN A 456 22.59 -4.63 14.80
C ASN A 456 22.52 -6.12 14.45
N TRP A 457 21.95 -6.41 13.28
CA TRP A 457 22.12 -7.71 12.65
C TRP A 457 23.59 -7.88 12.30
N HIS A 458 24.15 -9.05 12.57
CA HIS A 458 25.58 -9.25 12.36
C HIS A 458 25.94 -10.66 11.89
N LYS A 459 27.06 -10.76 11.19
CA LYS A 459 27.64 -12.03 10.73
C LYS A 459 29.15 -11.98 10.93
N ALA A 460 29.68 -12.92 11.70
CA ALA A 460 31.09 -12.97 12.07
C ALA A 460 31.87 -13.99 11.20
N GLY A 461 33.17 -13.77 11.06
CA GLY A 461 34.07 -14.72 10.39
C GLY A 461 33.84 -14.84 8.88
N VAL A 462 33.24 -13.84 8.24
CA VAL A 462 32.98 -13.86 6.80
C VAL A 462 34.31 -13.75 6.04
N PRO A 463 34.62 -14.62 5.06
CA PRO A 463 35.82 -14.48 4.26
C PRO A 463 35.91 -13.09 3.61
N ARG A 464 37.11 -12.49 3.55
CA ARG A 464 37.31 -11.14 2.99
C ARG A 464 36.75 -11.00 1.57
N THR A 465 36.92 -12.05 0.78
CA THR A 465 36.45 -12.14 -0.61
C THR A 465 34.92 -12.20 -0.74
N GLU A 466 34.20 -12.53 0.34
CA GLU A 466 32.74 -12.73 0.35
C GLU A 466 31.99 -11.62 1.09
N ALA A 467 32.67 -10.89 1.98
CA ALA A 467 32.05 -9.89 2.86
C ALA A 467 31.26 -8.81 2.11
N ALA A 468 31.77 -8.36 0.96
CA ALA A 468 31.07 -7.39 0.11
C ALA A 468 29.75 -7.95 -0.43
N ALA A 469 29.78 -9.17 -0.97
CA ALA A 469 28.61 -9.82 -1.53
C ALA A 469 27.55 -10.10 -0.45
N GLN A 470 27.99 -10.57 0.73
CA GLN A 470 27.10 -10.80 1.86
C GLN A 470 26.37 -9.51 2.27
N ILE A 471 27.09 -8.41 2.50
CA ILE A 471 26.45 -7.14 2.90
C ILE A 471 25.52 -6.61 1.80
N LEU A 472 25.98 -6.59 0.55
CA LEU A 472 25.21 -5.98 -0.54
C LEU A 472 23.98 -6.78 -0.93
N ASN A 473 24.02 -8.12 -0.83
CA ASN A 473 22.83 -8.95 -1.04
C ASN A 473 21.73 -8.60 -0.02
N GLU A 474 22.08 -8.40 1.24
CA GLU A 474 21.08 -8.01 2.24
C GLU A 474 20.59 -6.57 2.09
N ILE A 475 21.44 -5.66 1.62
CA ILE A 475 20.97 -4.29 1.30
C ILE A 475 20.03 -4.33 0.10
N ARG A 476 20.38 -5.10 -0.94
CA ARG A 476 19.63 -5.20 -2.20
C ARG A 476 18.28 -5.88 -2.02
N PHE A 477 18.27 -7.01 -1.33
CA PHE A 477 17.10 -7.89 -1.26
C PHE A 477 16.42 -7.89 0.11
N GLY A 478 17.11 -7.45 1.15
CA GLY A 478 16.56 -7.35 2.49
C GLY A 478 15.85 -6.03 2.76
N ARG A 479 15.91 -5.04 1.84
CA ARG A 479 15.35 -3.69 2.03
C ARG A 479 14.57 -3.20 0.80
N VAL A 480 13.52 -2.42 1.05
CA VAL A 480 12.60 -1.83 0.06
C VAL A 480 13.27 -0.62 -0.65
N PRO A 481 13.03 -0.45 -1.96
CA PRO A 481 14.10 -0.55 -2.96
C PRO A 481 15.23 0.47 -2.73
N VAL A 482 16.47 -0.03 -2.74
CA VAL A 482 17.71 0.76 -2.75
C VAL A 482 18.34 0.63 -4.12
N GLU A 483 18.70 1.74 -4.74
CA GLU A 483 19.52 1.69 -5.95
C GLU A 483 21.01 1.60 -5.61
N ALA A 484 21.79 0.86 -6.40
CA ALA A 484 23.24 0.79 -6.21
C ALA A 484 23.93 2.17 -6.32
N SER A 485 23.34 3.08 -7.10
CA SER A 485 23.77 4.47 -7.29
C SER A 485 23.69 5.32 -6.00
N GLU A 486 22.84 4.92 -5.05
CA GLU A 486 22.60 5.60 -3.78
C GLU A 486 23.60 5.18 -2.68
N LEU A 487 24.41 4.16 -2.95
CA LEU A 487 25.44 3.70 -2.04
C LEU A 487 26.55 4.76 -1.93
N THR A 488 26.87 5.12 -0.70
CA THR A 488 28.04 5.92 -0.35
C THR A 488 28.84 5.17 0.70
N TRP A 489 30.16 5.16 0.62
CA TRP A 489 30.98 4.45 1.59
C TRP A 489 32.21 5.24 2.03
N SER A 490 32.70 4.92 3.23
CA SER A 490 33.90 5.52 3.80
C SER A 490 34.69 4.46 4.57
N VAL A 491 36.03 4.56 4.52
CA VAL A 491 36.93 3.68 5.27
C VAL A 491 37.47 4.44 6.49
N GLY A 492 37.57 3.75 7.62
CA GLY A 492 38.19 4.24 8.83
C GLY A 492 39.06 3.18 9.49
N GLN A 493 39.91 3.59 10.42
CA GLN A 493 40.68 2.69 11.29
C GLN A 493 40.15 2.82 12.71
N VAL A 494 40.07 1.71 13.43
CA VAL A 494 39.89 1.76 14.88
C VAL A 494 41.20 2.28 15.46
N PRO A 495 41.21 3.36 16.26
CA PRO A 495 42.45 3.87 16.84
C PRO A 495 43.15 2.75 17.62
N ASP A 496 44.45 2.54 17.37
CA ASP A 496 45.28 1.62 18.14
C ASP A 496 45.30 2.06 19.62
N GLY A 497 44.38 1.51 20.40
CA GLY A 497 44.18 1.92 21.79
C GLY A 497 42.90 1.37 22.39
N SER A 498 43.03 0.28 23.14
CA SER A 498 42.06 -0.29 24.11
C SER A 498 40.80 -1.02 23.58
N GLY A 499 40.99 -2.23 23.06
CA GLY A 499 40.16 -3.42 23.29
C GLY A 499 38.65 -3.39 22.96
N PRO A 500 37.98 -4.56 22.93
CA PRO A 500 36.60 -4.73 22.43
C PRO A 500 35.48 -4.16 23.32
N THR A 501 35.77 -3.13 24.13
CA THR A 501 34.77 -2.44 24.99
C THR A 501 34.77 -0.92 24.87
N SER A 502 35.62 -0.31 24.05
CA SER A 502 35.61 1.15 23.88
C SER A 502 34.86 1.57 22.62
N GLY A 503 33.59 1.96 22.80
CA GLY A 503 32.81 2.62 21.75
C GLY A 503 33.54 3.88 21.26
N VAL A 504 33.65 4.02 19.94
CA VAL A 504 34.11 5.25 19.29
C VAL A 504 33.16 6.38 19.72
N THR A 505 33.68 7.36 20.46
CA THR A 505 32.88 8.51 20.90
C THR A 505 32.60 9.43 19.70
N LEU A 506 31.40 10.02 19.67
CA LEU A 506 30.95 10.99 18.66
C LEU A 506 31.98 12.12 18.43
N ASP A 507 32.72 12.45 19.47
CA ASP A 507 33.75 13.48 19.51
C ASP A 507 35.04 13.12 18.73
N ALA A 508 35.32 11.83 18.53
CA ALA A 508 36.39 11.34 17.66
C ALA A 508 35.98 11.37 16.19
N ALA A 509 34.70 11.11 15.90
CA ALA A 509 34.13 11.20 14.55
C ALA A 509 34.10 12.67 14.05
N LEU A 510 33.77 13.62 14.93
CA LEU A 510 33.71 15.06 14.61
C LEU A 510 35.09 15.69 14.35
N ARG A 511 36.19 15.04 14.75
CA ARG A 511 37.57 15.54 14.58
C ARG A 511 38.25 15.17 13.26
N GLY A 512 37.51 14.58 12.31
CA GLY A 512 37.99 14.42 10.93
C GLY A 512 39.05 13.32 10.74
N VAL A 513 39.09 12.31 11.61
CA VAL A 513 39.96 11.12 11.47
C VAL A 513 39.48 10.18 10.35
N VAL A 514 38.29 10.43 9.78
CA VAL A 514 37.69 9.63 8.70
C VAL A 514 37.92 10.32 7.35
N GLN A 515 38.68 9.70 6.44
CA GLN A 515 38.75 10.11 5.04
C GLN A 515 37.50 9.60 4.30
N SER A 516 36.61 10.51 3.91
CA SER A 516 35.53 10.19 2.97
C SER A 516 36.07 10.17 1.55
N VAL A 517 36.06 9.01 0.89
CA VAL A 517 36.24 8.91 -0.56
C VAL A 517 34.86 9.04 -1.20
N ARG A 518 34.65 10.05 -2.04
CA ARG A 518 33.41 10.20 -2.85
C ARG A 518 33.56 9.47 -4.19
N ASN A 519 32.43 8.98 -4.70
CA ASN A 519 32.25 8.09 -5.86
C ASN A 519 33.15 8.38 -7.08
N ALA A 520 33.58 7.29 -7.73
CA ALA A 520 33.93 7.29 -9.14
C ALA A 520 32.61 7.30 -9.94
N SER A 521 32.41 8.35 -10.74
CA SER A 521 31.43 8.41 -11.82
C SER A 521 31.91 7.62 -13.03
#